data_AF-A0A5Z2M1H2-F1
#
_entry.id   AF-A0A5Z2M1H2-F1
#
_cell.length_a   1.000
_cell.length_b   1.000
_cell.length_c   1.000
_cell.angle_alpha   90.00
_cell.angle_beta   90.00
_cell.angle_gamma   90.00
#
_symmetry.space_group_name_H-M   'P 1'
#
loop_
_entity.id
_entity.type
_entity.pdbx_description
1 polymer ?
#
loop_
_entity_poly.entity_id
_entity_poly.type
_entity_poly.pdbx_seq_one_letter_code
_entity_poly.pdbx_strand_id
1 'polypeptide(L)'
;SRITIISQAFHNQRAIWLAQQYGIDAIGVNAPDLNKRHGTYTRLREKLARVSAVLDAKILHRQPKYLGAGVTIGADSAHGCPSRQ
;
A
#
# COMPACT_ATOMS: atom_id res chain seq x y z
N SER A 1 -30.62 3.90 -6.22
CA SER A 1 -29.84 3.04 -5.30
C SER A 1 -29.04 3.93 -4.36
N ARG A 2 -29.08 3.68 -3.05
CA ARG A 2 -28.36 4.47 -2.03
C ARG A 2 -27.11 3.72 -1.59
N ILE A 3 -25.95 4.37 -1.63
CA ILE A 3 -24.64 3.76 -1.32
C ILE A 3 -24.13 4.29 0.03
N THR A 4 -23.65 3.40 0.89
CA THR A 4 -23.00 3.81 2.15
C THR A 4 -21.50 3.48 2.09
N ILE A 5 -20.66 4.49 2.32
CA ILE A 5 -19.21 4.41 2.22
C ILE A 5 -18.64 4.51 3.64
N ILE A 6 -17.97 3.45 4.10
CA ILE A 6 -17.39 3.37 5.45
C ILE A 6 -15.86 3.37 5.33
N SER A 7 -15.22 4.47 5.66
CA SER A 7 -13.76 4.63 5.59
C SER A 7 -13.28 5.75 6.52
N GLN A 8 -11.98 6.06 6.47
CA GLN A 8 -11.38 7.19 7.18
C GLN A 8 -11.95 8.52 6.67
N ALA A 9 -11.96 9.55 7.52
CA ALA A 9 -12.59 10.84 7.23
C ALA A 9 -12.17 11.47 5.89
N PHE A 10 -10.87 11.41 5.55
CA PHE A 10 -10.34 11.97 4.31
C PHE A 10 -10.76 11.18 3.06
N HIS A 11 -10.91 9.86 3.17
CA HIS A 11 -11.38 9.02 2.08
C HIS A 11 -12.89 9.21 1.84
N ASN A 12 -13.67 9.28 2.92
CA ASN A 12 -15.11 9.53 2.83
C ASN A 12 -15.41 10.88 2.19
N GLN A 13 -14.68 11.94 2.56
CA GLN A 13 -14.88 13.26 1.97
C GLN A 13 -14.68 13.23 0.44
N ARG A 14 -13.59 12.61 -0.02
CA ARG A 14 -13.31 12.46 -1.46
C ARG A 14 -14.36 11.61 -2.17
N ALA A 15 -14.82 10.54 -1.53
CA ALA A 15 -15.80 9.62 -2.11
C ALA A 15 -17.19 10.27 -2.26
N ILE A 16 -17.63 11.04 -1.25
CA ILE A 16 -18.88 11.79 -1.30
C ILE A 16 -18.84 12.89 -2.36
N TRP A 17 -17.72 13.59 -2.48
CA TRP A 17 -17.56 14.60 -3.52
C TRP A 17 -17.69 14.01 -4.92
N LEU A 18 -17.05 12.86 -5.19
CA LEU A 18 -17.20 12.15 -6.46
C LEU A 18 -18.66 11.70 -6.68
N ALA A 19 -19.30 11.12 -5.67
CA ALA A 19 -20.69 10.69 -5.77
C ALA A 19 -21.62 11.84 -6.17
N GLN A 20 -21.43 13.04 -5.61
CA GLN A 20 -22.17 14.24 -5.99
C GLN A 20 -21.96 14.63 -7.46
N GLN A 21 -20.73 14.57 -7.97
CA GLN A 21 -20.43 14.90 -9.37
C GLN A 21 -21.09 13.93 -10.36
N TYR A 22 -21.22 12.66 -9.99
CA TYR A 22 -21.86 11.63 -10.83
C TYR A 22 -23.37 11.46 -10.55
N GLY A 23 -23.97 12.31 -9.71
CA GLY A 23 -25.40 12.22 -9.38
C GLY A 23 -25.79 10.96 -8.59
N ILE A 24 -24.83 10.39 -7.84
CA ILE A 24 -25.00 9.18 -7.04
C ILE A 24 -25.42 9.55 -5.61
N ASP A 25 -26.52 8.97 -5.13
CA ASP A 25 -26.95 9.09 -3.73
C ASP A 25 -26.01 8.26 -2.83
N ALA A 26 -25.08 8.93 -2.14
CA ALA A 26 -24.10 8.30 -1.26
C ALA A 26 -24.02 8.97 0.12
N ILE A 27 -23.83 8.16 1.16
CA ILE A 27 -23.65 8.57 2.57
C ILE A 27 -22.29 8.09 3.07
N GLY A 28 -21.51 8.97 3.68
CA GLY A 28 -20.18 8.68 4.22
C GLY A 28 -20.22 8.49 5.73
N VAL A 29 -19.74 7.35 6.22
CA VAL A 29 -19.63 7.04 7.66
C VAL A 29 -18.17 6.95 8.03
N ASN A 30 -17.71 7.87 8.87
CA ASN A 30 -16.33 7.88 9.34
C ASN A 30 -16.09 6.65 10.21
N ALA A 31 -15.24 5.74 9.74
CA ALA A 31 -14.75 4.65 10.53
C ALA A 31 -13.99 5.24 11.73
N PRO A 32 -14.26 4.78 12.97
CA PRO A 32 -13.48 5.20 14.13
C PRO A 32 -12.01 4.94 13.84
N ASP A 33 -11.22 5.99 13.97
CA ASP A 33 -9.80 5.94 13.67
C ASP A 33 -9.19 4.85 14.57
N LEU A 34 -8.61 3.81 13.97
CA LEU A 34 -7.79 2.84 14.69
C LEU A 34 -6.49 3.55 15.06
N ASN A 35 -6.60 4.47 16.02
CA ASN A 35 -5.54 5.03 16.84
C ASN A 35 -4.14 4.84 16.26
N LYS A 36 -3.69 5.71 15.35
CA LYS A 36 -2.28 6.18 15.32
C LYS A 36 -1.18 5.09 15.41
N ARG A 37 -1.39 3.87 14.91
CA ARG A 37 -0.54 2.68 15.23
C ARG A 37 0.32 2.14 14.09
N HIS A 38 0.51 2.90 13.02
CA HIS A 38 1.67 2.73 12.14
C HIS A 38 2.67 3.83 12.48
N GLY A 39 3.40 3.56 13.57
CA GLY A 39 4.05 4.53 14.41
C GLY A 39 5.16 5.31 13.72
N THR A 40 5.54 6.41 14.35
CA THR A 40 6.80 7.11 14.14
C THR A 40 7.99 6.16 13.98
N TYR A 41 7.98 5.01 14.68
CA TYR A 41 8.94 3.92 14.51
C TYR A 41 8.93 3.27 13.11
N THR A 42 7.77 3.03 12.51
CA THR A 42 7.67 2.51 11.14
C THR A 42 8.25 3.50 10.15
N ARG A 43 7.89 4.78 10.27
CA ARG A 43 8.39 5.85 9.38
C ARG A 43 9.89 6.12 9.58
N LEU A 44 10.39 6.00 10.82
CA LEU A 44 11.82 6.08 11.13
C LEU A 44 12.57 4.90 10.52
N ARG A 45 12.04 3.68 10.67
CA ARG A 45 12.64 2.47 10.10
C ARG A 45 12.73 2.55 8.58
N GLU A 46 11.68 3.02 7.91
CA GLU A 46 11.70 3.20 6.44
C GLU A 46 12.74 4.22 6.00
N LYS A 47 12.86 5.35 6.71
CA LYS A 47 13.87 6.36 6.39
C LYS A 47 15.29 5.82 6.60
N LEU A 48 15.54 5.13 7.71
CA LEU A 48 16.84 4.51 7.99
C LEU A 48 17.18 3.42 6.96
N ALA A 49 16.20 2.60 6.57
CA ALA A 49 16.38 1.58 5.53
C ALA A 49 16.73 2.20 4.17
N ARG A 50 16.07 3.31 3.78
CA ARG A 50 16.36 4.01 2.53
C ARG A 50 17.77 4.60 2.52
N VAL A 51 18.20 5.23 3.62
CA VAL A 51 19.56 5.78 3.75
C VAL A 51 20.59 4.66 3.73
N SER A 52 20.34 3.56 4.46
CA SER A 52 21.21 2.38 4.46
C SER A 52 21.34 1.78 3.06
N ALA A 53 20.26 1.67 2.29
CA ALA A 53 20.30 1.12 0.93
C ALA A 53 21.11 2.01 -0.03
N VAL A 54 20.97 3.34 0.07
CA VAL A 54 21.77 4.27 -0.75
C VAL A 54 23.26 4.21 -0.39
N LEU A 55 23.58 4.12 0.91
CA LEU A 55 24.95 3.98 1.38
C LEU A 55 25.57 2.65 0.94
N ASP A 56 24.78 1.57 1.04
CA ASP A 56 25.17 0.23 0.61
C ASP A 56 25.45 0.17 -0.90
N ALA A 57 24.58 0.78 -1.71
CA ALA A 57 24.69 0.83 -3.16
C ALA A 57 25.83 1.74 -3.67
N LYS A 58 26.09 2.87 -3.02
CA LYS A 58 27.09 3.85 -3.50
C LYS A 58 28.49 3.64 -2.96
N ILE A 59 28.63 3.10 -1.75
CA ILE A 59 29.93 3.05 -1.06
C ILE A 59 30.36 1.60 -0.79
N LEU A 60 29.46 0.77 -0.26
CA LEU A 60 29.84 -0.55 0.26
C LEU A 60 29.80 -1.67 -0.79
N HIS A 61 29.23 -1.44 -1.99
CA HIS A 61 29.08 -2.42 -3.08
C HIS A 61 28.78 -3.84 -2.57
N ARG A 62 27.88 -3.94 -1.59
CA ARG A 62 27.71 -5.16 -0.82
C ARG A 62 27.02 -6.18 -1.72
N GLN A 63 27.76 -7.23 -2.09
CA GLN A 63 27.20 -8.27 -2.94
C GLN A 63 26.09 -9.03 -2.18
N PRO A 64 24.95 -9.32 -2.82
CA PRO A 64 23.85 -10.05 -2.20
C PRO A 64 24.32 -11.45 -1.77
N LYS A 65 24.38 -11.68 -0.45
CA LYS A 65 24.87 -12.93 0.16
C LYS A 65 24.01 -14.16 -0.18
N TYR A 66 22.74 -13.94 -0.52
CA TYR A 66 21.79 -14.97 -0.93
C TYR A 66 21.16 -14.56 -2.26
N LEU A 67 21.90 -14.73 -3.35
CA LEU A 67 21.28 -14.93 -4.66
C LEU A 67 20.62 -16.32 -4.59
N GLY A 68 19.42 -16.40 -4.00
CA GLY A 68 18.59 -17.58 -4.13
C GLY A 68 18.37 -17.90 -5.61
N ALA A 69 17.94 -19.12 -5.92
CA ALA A 69 17.60 -19.49 -7.30
C ALA A 69 16.64 -18.44 -7.89
N GLY A 70 16.99 -17.89 -9.06
CA GLY A 70 16.22 -16.82 -9.70
C GLY A 70 14.77 -17.26 -9.89
N VAL A 71 13.84 -16.52 -9.29
CA VAL A 71 12.42 -16.79 -9.47
C VAL A 71 11.98 -16.06 -10.74
N THR A 72 11.64 -16.81 -11.78
CA THR A 72 10.96 -16.28 -12.97
C THR A 72 9.61 -15.72 -12.52
N ILE A 73 9.36 -14.43 -12.71
CA ILE A 73 8.04 -13.82 -12.50
C ILE A 73 7.31 -13.88 -13.84
N GLY A 74 6.40 -14.84 -13.98
CA GLY A 74 5.51 -15.02 -15.13
C GLY A 74 4.20 -15.65 -14.68
N ALA A 75 3.18 -15.69 -15.56
CA ALA A 75 1.87 -16.27 -15.22
C ALA A 75 1.96 -17.75 -14.78
N ASP A 76 3.05 -18.45 -15.13
CA ASP A 76 3.27 -19.87 -14.88
C ASP A 76 4.18 -20.16 -13.67
N SER A 77 4.52 -19.15 -12.87
CA SER A 77 5.30 -19.37 -11.64
C SER A 77 4.48 -20.20 -10.65
N ALA A 78 5.08 -21.19 -9.98
CA ALA A 78 4.40 -22.11 -9.04
C ALA A 78 3.70 -21.44 -7.84
N HIS A 79 3.89 -20.13 -7.65
CA HIS A 79 3.25 -19.30 -6.61
C HIS A 79 2.46 -18.12 -7.21
N GLY A 80 2.26 -18.08 -8.53
CA GLY A 80 1.40 -17.14 -9.21
C GLY A 80 -0.06 -17.47 -8.89
N CYS A 81 -0.85 -16.46 -8.52
CA CYS A 81 -2.30 -16.63 -8.47
C CYS A 81 -2.78 -17.06 -9.85
N PRO A 82 -3.57 -18.15 -9.98
CA PRO A 82 -4.08 -18.55 -11.27
C PRO A 82 -4.96 -17.42 -11.82
N SER A 83 -4.57 -16.88 -12.98
CA SER A 83 -5.44 -15.98 -13.73
C SER A 83 -6.65 -16.79 -14.18
N ARG A 84 -7.79 -16.54 -13.53
CA ARG A 84 -9.09 -17.15 -13.85
C ARG A 84 -9.43 -16.82 -15.31
N GLN A 85 -9.54 -17.86 -16.15
CA GLN A 85 -10.13 -17.76 -17.49
C GLN A 85 -11.59 -17.32 -17.39
#